data_AF-A0A3D5FWW7-F1
#
_entry.id   AF-A0A3D5FWW7-F1
#
_cell.length_a   1.000
_cell.length_b   1.000
_cell.length_c   1.000
_cell.angle_alpha   90.00
_cell.angle_beta   90.00
_cell.angle_gamma   90.00
#
_symmetry.space_group_name_H-M   'P 1'
#
loop_
_entity.id
_entity.type
_entity.pdbx_description
1 polymer ?
#
loop_
_entity_poly.entity_id
_entity_poly.type
_entity_poly.pdbx_seq_one_letter_code
_entity_poly.pdbx_strand_id
1 'polypeptide(L)'
;IQSQLDQGEPFADVARKFSEDPGSASAGGDLGCFSSGTMIPEFERAAIALVPGQVSDPLLTTFGYHLIQLHEKREGELCASHILLRIQSTGDDRERALTTLRDLRERAVGGQDFAQLAREHSEDPGSARQGGLWQGLERDNLPPIVEPHIRHLGLGGVSDPFVLETGGHILKINDDYSTLESLVREELVDVRMEEVIGDYRKLIHVEVRLDDEWLWDPVTQSSPSETLAPVQDGG
;
A
#
# COMPACT_ATOMS: atom_id res chain seq x y z
N ILE A 1 -25.82 0.11 -8.36
CA ILE A 1 -24.65 1.00 -8.15
C ILE A 1 -23.75 0.98 -9.38
N GLN A 2 -23.10 -0.14 -9.74
CA GLN A 2 -22.27 -0.24 -10.96
C GLN A 2 -22.95 0.33 -12.22
N SER A 3 -24.18 -0.11 -12.51
CA SER A 3 -24.93 0.38 -13.68
C SER A 3 -25.16 1.91 -13.72
N GLN A 4 -25.15 2.61 -12.59
CA GLN A 4 -25.26 4.08 -12.57
C GLN A 4 -23.92 4.72 -12.93
N LEU A 5 -22.82 4.16 -12.42
CA LEU A 5 -21.45 4.57 -12.78
C LEU A 5 -21.18 4.30 -14.27
N ASP A 6 -21.63 3.16 -14.79
CA ASP A 6 -21.51 2.80 -16.22
C ASP A 6 -22.31 3.75 -17.13
N GLN A 7 -23.38 4.37 -16.59
CA GLN A 7 -24.16 5.40 -17.27
C GLN A 7 -23.56 6.80 -17.14
N GLY A 8 -22.41 6.93 -16.47
CA GLY A 8 -21.69 8.19 -16.29
C GLY A 8 -22.16 9.03 -15.10
N GLU A 9 -22.93 8.47 -14.18
CA GLU A 9 -23.26 9.15 -12.93
C GLU A 9 -21.97 9.39 -12.11
N PRO A 10 -21.71 10.60 -11.59
CA PRO A 10 -20.50 10.87 -10.82
C PRO A 10 -20.41 9.98 -9.59
N PHE A 11 -19.22 9.40 -9.35
CA PHE A 11 -19.01 8.50 -8.21
C PHE A 11 -19.37 9.15 -6.88
N ALA A 12 -19.03 10.43 -6.70
CA ALA A 12 -19.35 11.17 -5.49
C ALA A 12 -20.86 11.28 -5.20
N ASP A 13 -21.69 11.36 -6.24
CA ASP A 13 -23.15 11.41 -6.09
C ASP A 13 -23.71 10.04 -5.71
N VAL A 14 -23.19 8.99 -6.36
CA VAL A 14 -23.52 7.59 -6.04
C VAL A 14 -23.10 7.25 -4.60
N ALA A 15 -21.91 7.66 -4.19
CA ALA A 15 -21.40 7.46 -2.83
C ALA A 15 -22.25 8.19 -1.79
N ARG A 16 -22.62 9.46 -2.02
CA ARG A 16 -23.55 10.20 -1.14
C ARG A 16 -24.90 9.51 -0.95
N LYS A 17 -25.36 8.81 -1.99
CA LYS A 17 -26.69 8.19 -2.02
C LYS A 17 -26.74 6.78 -1.43
N PHE A 18 -25.67 6.00 -1.60
CA PHE A 18 -25.67 4.57 -1.29
C PHE A 18 -24.57 4.11 -0.34
N SER A 19 -23.54 4.91 -0.08
CA SER A 19 -22.46 4.50 0.82
C SER A 19 -22.97 4.44 2.25
N GLU A 20 -22.68 3.33 2.93
CA GLU A 20 -22.94 3.13 4.35
C GLU A 20 -21.73 3.51 5.22
N ASP A 21 -20.62 3.98 4.62
CA ASP A 21 -19.45 4.44 5.37
C ASP A 21 -19.75 5.78 6.06
N PRO A 22 -19.85 5.82 7.41
CA PRO A 22 -20.17 7.05 8.12
C PRO A 22 -19.07 8.11 7.99
N GLY A 23 -17.84 7.70 7.69
CA GLY A 23 -16.68 8.59 7.60
C GLY A 23 -16.63 9.41 6.31
N SER A 24 -16.96 8.80 5.16
CA SER A 24 -16.78 9.42 3.85
C SER A 24 -18.05 9.60 3.02
N ALA A 25 -19.17 8.91 3.33
CA ALA A 25 -20.38 8.93 2.51
C ALA A 25 -20.88 10.36 2.22
N SER A 26 -20.99 11.19 3.27
CA SER A 26 -21.44 12.58 3.12
C SER A 26 -20.49 13.45 2.29
N ALA A 27 -19.20 13.10 2.25
CA ALA A 27 -18.18 13.75 1.44
C ALA A 27 -18.07 13.16 0.02
N GLY A 28 -19.01 12.29 -0.39
CA GLY A 28 -18.96 11.64 -1.70
C GLY A 28 -18.01 10.46 -1.77
N GLY A 29 -17.80 9.76 -0.64
CA GLY A 29 -16.88 8.63 -0.57
C GLY A 29 -15.42 9.04 -0.62
N ASP A 30 -15.12 10.33 -0.44
CA ASP A 30 -13.76 10.83 -0.44
C ASP A 30 -13.04 10.40 0.84
N LEU A 31 -12.09 9.48 0.68
CA LEU A 31 -11.22 8.99 1.75
C LEU A 31 -9.96 9.84 1.91
N GLY A 32 -9.81 10.89 1.09
CA GLY A 32 -8.60 11.67 0.97
C GLY A 32 -7.46 10.87 0.32
N CYS A 33 -6.26 11.43 0.39
CA CYS A 33 -5.06 10.66 0.08
C CYS A 33 -4.76 9.73 1.26
N PHE A 34 -4.73 8.44 0.97
CA PHE A 34 -4.31 7.43 1.92
C PHE A 34 -3.16 6.65 1.32
N SER A 35 -2.44 5.98 2.20
CA SER A 35 -1.17 5.35 1.91
C SER A 35 -1.25 3.88 2.27
N SER A 36 -0.32 3.07 1.78
CA SER A 36 -0.37 1.65 2.07
C SER A 36 -0.10 1.37 3.57
N GLY A 37 -0.70 0.30 4.11
CA GLY A 37 -0.88 0.03 5.54
C GLY A 37 -1.96 0.86 6.25
N THR A 38 -2.60 1.83 5.58
CA THR A 38 -3.68 2.65 6.18
C THR A 38 -5.04 1.98 6.02
N MET A 39 -5.23 1.26 4.93
CA MET A 39 -6.46 0.54 4.63
C MET A 39 -6.24 -0.96 4.82
N ILE A 40 -7.34 -1.71 4.88
CA ILE A 40 -7.24 -3.17 4.95
C ILE A 40 -6.58 -3.73 3.69
N PRO A 41 -5.82 -4.84 3.79
CA PRO A 41 -5.01 -5.35 2.69
C PRO A 41 -5.79 -5.58 1.38
N GLU A 42 -7.04 -6.05 1.47
CA GLU A 42 -7.92 -6.25 0.33
C GLU A 42 -8.19 -4.94 -0.43
N PHE A 43 -8.47 -3.87 0.31
CA PHE A 43 -8.78 -2.56 -0.25
C PHE A 43 -7.53 -1.97 -0.92
N GLU A 44 -6.37 -2.07 -0.26
CA GLU A 44 -5.12 -1.54 -0.80
C GLU A 44 -4.72 -2.21 -2.09
N ARG A 45 -4.75 -3.54 -2.14
CA ARG A 45 -4.43 -4.29 -3.36
C ARG A 45 -5.32 -3.84 -4.52
N ALA A 46 -6.62 -3.68 -4.27
CA ALA A 46 -7.54 -3.19 -5.27
C ALA A 46 -7.22 -1.76 -5.70
N ALA A 47 -7.03 -0.83 -4.76
CA ALA A 47 -6.72 0.57 -5.05
C ALA A 47 -5.39 0.75 -5.83
N ILE A 48 -4.37 -0.01 -5.49
CA ILE A 48 -3.05 0.02 -6.15
C ILE A 48 -3.15 -0.48 -7.60
N ALA A 49 -3.97 -1.51 -7.86
CA ALA A 49 -4.17 -2.07 -9.18
C ALA A 49 -4.91 -1.13 -10.15
N LEU A 50 -5.66 -0.14 -9.63
CA LEU A 50 -6.41 0.80 -10.45
C LEU A 50 -5.50 1.79 -11.19
N VAL A 51 -5.98 2.28 -12.33
CA VAL A 51 -5.46 3.48 -12.98
C VAL A 51 -6.26 4.72 -12.57
N PRO A 52 -5.67 5.93 -12.53
CA PRO A 52 -6.41 7.16 -12.22
C PRO A 52 -7.67 7.30 -13.08
N GLY A 53 -8.79 7.63 -12.43
CA GLY A 53 -10.14 7.69 -13.00
C GLY A 53 -10.92 6.38 -13.00
N GLN A 54 -10.26 5.23 -12.82
CA GLN A 54 -10.90 3.91 -12.85
C GLN A 54 -11.69 3.63 -11.57
N VAL A 55 -12.83 2.96 -11.74
CA VAL A 55 -13.59 2.34 -10.64
C VAL A 55 -13.32 0.84 -10.62
N SER A 56 -13.13 0.26 -9.44
CA SER A 56 -12.94 -1.17 -9.26
C SER A 56 -14.21 -1.98 -9.55
N ASP A 57 -14.03 -3.29 -9.72
CA ASP A 57 -15.10 -4.24 -9.51
C ASP A 57 -15.54 -4.26 -8.03
N PRO A 58 -16.75 -4.76 -7.72
CA PRO A 58 -17.19 -4.95 -6.34
C PRO A 58 -16.22 -5.83 -5.56
N LEU A 59 -15.61 -5.26 -4.53
CA LEU A 59 -14.68 -5.93 -3.64
C LEU A 59 -15.39 -6.34 -2.36
N LEU A 60 -15.38 -7.63 -2.01
CA LEU A 60 -15.86 -8.09 -0.71
C LEU A 60 -14.73 -8.04 0.32
N THR A 61 -14.99 -7.41 1.46
CA THR A 61 -14.08 -7.37 2.62
C THR A 61 -14.83 -7.76 3.89
N THR A 62 -14.14 -7.73 5.04
CA THR A 62 -14.77 -7.91 6.36
C THR A 62 -15.81 -6.84 6.69
N PHE A 63 -15.80 -5.69 6.01
CA PHE A 63 -16.75 -4.60 6.20
C PHE A 63 -17.91 -4.62 5.20
N GLY A 64 -17.94 -5.59 4.28
CA GLY A 64 -18.98 -5.71 3.26
C GLY A 64 -18.45 -5.47 1.86
N TYR A 65 -19.30 -4.94 0.98
CA TYR A 65 -18.94 -4.69 -0.42
C TYR A 65 -18.45 -3.26 -0.62
N HIS A 66 -17.35 -3.12 -1.36
CA HIS A 66 -16.71 -1.85 -1.65
C HIS A 66 -16.59 -1.64 -3.16
N LEU A 67 -16.76 -0.39 -3.57
CA LEU A 67 -16.33 0.10 -4.87
C LEU A 67 -15.31 1.20 -4.62
N ILE A 68 -14.21 1.16 -5.36
CA ILE A 68 -13.08 2.07 -5.17
C ILE A 68 -12.89 2.84 -6.45
N GLN A 69 -12.93 4.17 -6.40
CA GLN A 69 -12.47 5.00 -7.50
C GLN A 69 -11.10 5.58 -7.16
N LEU A 70 -10.11 5.35 -8.01
CA LEU A 70 -8.81 5.99 -7.88
C LEU A 70 -8.86 7.37 -8.53
N HIS A 71 -8.60 8.43 -7.78
CA HIS A 71 -8.54 9.78 -8.34
C HIS A 71 -7.17 10.07 -8.98
N GLU A 72 -6.09 9.87 -8.22
CA GLU A 72 -4.73 10.23 -8.62
C GLU A 72 -3.71 9.31 -7.93
N LYS A 73 -2.54 9.11 -8.55
CA LYS A 73 -1.35 8.51 -7.92
C LYS A 73 -0.27 9.57 -7.83
N ARG A 74 0.27 9.82 -6.64
CA ARG A 74 1.30 10.84 -6.42
C ARG A 74 2.60 10.18 -5.95
N GLU A 75 3.57 10.10 -6.84
CA GLU A 75 4.90 9.58 -6.54
C GLU A 75 5.76 10.68 -5.87
N GLY A 76 6.47 10.35 -4.79
CA GLY A 76 7.39 11.30 -4.11
C GLY A 76 6.72 12.33 -3.18
N GLU A 77 5.38 12.38 -3.12
CA GLU A 77 4.66 13.16 -2.12
C GLU A 77 4.49 12.37 -0.82
N LEU A 78 4.82 13.01 0.30
CA LEU A 78 4.55 12.55 1.63
C LEU A 78 3.12 12.93 2.02
N CYS A 79 2.22 11.95 2.15
CA CYS A 79 0.93 12.20 2.77
C CYS A 79 1.10 12.30 4.28
N ALA A 80 0.61 13.37 4.88
CA ALA A 80 0.60 13.55 6.32
C ALA A 80 -0.71 14.19 6.79
N SER A 81 -1.04 13.99 8.05
CA SER A 81 -2.10 14.72 8.74
C SER A 81 -1.52 15.53 9.89
N HIS A 82 -2.10 16.68 10.21
CA HIS A 82 -1.70 17.48 11.35
C HIS A 82 -2.85 17.83 12.30
N ILE A 83 -2.46 18.21 13.51
CA ILE A 83 -3.32 18.92 14.47
C ILE A 83 -2.65 20.23 14.81
N LEU A 84 -3.34 21.34 14.56
CA LEU A 84 -2.88 22.70 14.88
C LEU A 84 -3.53 23.18 16.18
N LEU A 85 -2.74 23.72 17.11
CA LEU A 85 -3.24 24.57 18.20
C LEU A 85 -2.61 25.95 18.10
N ARG A 86 -3.40 27.01 17.98
CA ARG A 86 -2.88 28.38 17.85
C ARG A 86 -2.30 28.85 19.17
N ILE A 87 -1.21 29.61 19.07
CA ILE A 87 -0.51 30.17 20.24
C ILE A 87 -0.68 31.70 20.19
N GLN A 88 -1.41 32.28 21.15
CA GLN A 88 -1.76 33.72 21.15
C GLN A 88 -0.69 34.64 21.77
N SER A 89 0.59 34.32 21.56
CA SER A 89 1.76 35.14 21.92
C SER A 89 2.13 35.30 23.41
N THR A 90 1.38 34.76 24.38
CA THR A 90 1.87 34.69 25.76
C THR A 90 2.69 33.42 26.01
N GLY A 91 3.69 33.49 26.89
CA GLY A 91 4.56 32.34 27.20
C GLY A 91 3.78 31.13 27.74
N ASP A 92 2.75 31.39 28.55
CA ASP A 92 1.90 30.35 29.15
C ASP A 92 1.02 29.65 28.09
N ASP A 93 0.62 30.35 27.02
CA ASP A 93 -0.15 29.74 25.93
C ASP A 93 0.66 28.69 25.18
N ARG A 94 1.96 28.96 24.98
CA ARG A 94 2.85 28.05 24.26
C ARG A 94 3.00 26.73 25.00
N GLU A 95 3.30 26.77 26.30
CA GLU A 95 3.51 25.54 27.07
C GLU A 95 2.22 24.73 27.20
N ARG A 96 1.07 25.41 27.34
CA ARG A 96 -0.25 24.74 27.34
C ARG A 96 -0.50 24.03 26.02
N ALA A 97 -0.32 24.72 24.88
CA ALA A 97 -0.52 24.12 23.57
C ALA A 97 0.40 22.90 23.36
N LEU A 98 1.68 23.01 23.70
CA LEU A 98 2.62 21.89 23.57
C LEU A 98 2.25 20.74 24.50
N THR A 99 1.80 21.00 25.72
CA THR A 99 1.34 19.96 26.65
C THR A 99 0.12 19.23 26.09
N THR A 100 -0.86 19.96 25.56
CA THR A 100 -2.02 19.34 24.90
C THR A 100 -1.62 18.52 23.69
N LEU A 101 -0.70 19.02 22.85
CA LEU A 101 -0.21 18.27 21.71
C LEU A 101 0.54 16.99 22.10
N ARG A 102 1.26 16.98 23.24
CA ARG A 102 1.88 15.77 23.79
C ARG A 102 0.82 14.73 24.17
N ASP A 103 -0.26 15.13 24.85
CA ASP A 103 -1.38 14.25 25.19
C ASP A 103 -2.05 13.65 23.94
N LEU A 104 -2.37 14.50 22.95
CA LEU A 104 -2.97 14.07 21.69
C LEU A 104 -2.07 13.09 20.94
N ARG A 105 -0.76 13.33 20.95
CA ARG A 105 0.23 12.41 20.39
C ARG A 105 0.22 11.08 21.12
N GLU A 106 0.27 11.06 22.45
CA GLU A 106 0.24 9.82 23.25
C GLU A 106 -1.01 8.99 22.95
N ARG A 107 -2.17 9.64 22.84
CA ARG A 107 -3.44 9.01 22.46
C ARG A 107 -3.39 8.41 21.05
N ALA A 108 -2.85 9.16 20.08
CA ALA A 108 -2.69 8.69 18.71
C ALA A 108 -1.72 7.50 18.61
N VAL A 109 -0.57 7.57 19.30
CA VAL A 109 0.39 6.47 19.39
C VAL A 109 -0.21 5.26 20.11
N GLY A 110 -1.11 5.48 21.07
CA GLY A 110 -1.91 4.46 21.73
C GLY A 110 -3.00 3.82 20.86
N GLY A 111 -3.14 4.23 19.60
CA GLY A 111 -4.07 3.65 18.63
C GLY A 111 -5.41 4.39 18.50
N GLN A 112 -5.58 5.55 19.14
CA GLN A 112 -6.74 6.38 18.87
C GLN A 112 -6.68 6.94 17.45
N ASP A 113 -7.83 7.02 16.76
CA ASP A 113 -7.91 7.55 15.40
C ASP A 113 -7.43 9.01 15.33
N PHE A 114 -6.32 9.24 14.62
CA PHE A 114 -5.73 10.57 14.46
C PHE A 114 -6.67 11.53 13.71
N ALA A 115 -7.42 11.02 12.73
CA ALA A 115 -8.34 11.84 11.96
C ALA A 115 -9.48 12.37 12.84
N GLN A 116 -9.99 11.57 13.77
CA GLN A 116 -10.95 12.00 14.78
C GLN A 116 -10.35 13.03 15.72
N LEU A 117 -9.14 12.80 16.23
CA LEU A 117 -8.43 13.77 17.06
C LEU A 117 -8.26 15.11 16.34
N ALA A 118 -7.92 15.09 15.06
CA ALA A 118 -7.81 16.30 14.24
C ALA A 118 -9.16 17.01 14.07
N ARG A 119 -10.25 16.28 13.78
CA ARG A 119 -11.60 16.85 13.69
C ARG A 119 -12.05 17.53 14.98
N GLU A 120 -11.71 16.95 16.13
CA GLU A 120 -12.15 17.42 17.45
C GLU A 120 -11.28 18.54 18.02
N HIS A 121 -9.98 18.52 17.76
CA HIS A 121 -9.02 19.38 18.48
C HIS A 121 -8.26 20.36 17.59
N SER A 122 -8.20 20.16 16.27
CA SER A 122 -7.41 21.05 15.41
C SER A 122 -8.10 22.40 15.19
N GLU A 123 -7.34 23.48 15.39
CA GLU A 123 -7.74 24.87 15.15
C GLU A 123 -7.42 25.34 13.71
N ASP A 124 -7.16 24.39 12.81
CA ASP A 124 -7.26 24.56 11.36
C ASP A 124 -8.56 23.92 10.83
N PRO A 125 -9.66 24.68 10.68
CA PRO A 125 -10.95 24.14 10.24
C PRO A 125 -10.95 23.56 8.82
N GLY A 126 -9.95 23.93 7.99
CA GLY A 126 -9.80 23.41 6.64
C GLY A 126 -9.38 21.95 6.66
N SER A 127 -8.22 21.68 7.25
CA SER A 127 -7.69 20.33 7.38
C SER A 127 -8.45 19.49 8.41
N ALA A 128 -8.91 20.07 9.54
CA ALA A 128 -9.59 19.36 10.62
C ALA A 128 -10.76 18.51 10.11
N ARG A 129 -11.63 19.10 9.28
CA ARG A 129 -12.80 18.42 8.69
C ARG A 129 -12.40 17.24 7.79
N GLN A 130 -11.20 17.26 7.24
CA GLN A 130 -10.60 16.22 6.42
C GLN A 130 -9.64 15.33 7.24
N GLY A 131 -9.82 15.26 8.57
CA GLY A 131 -8.96 14.42 9.42
C GLY A 131 -7.53 14.94 9.56
N GLY A 132 -7.35 16.26 9.44
CA GLY A 132 -6.06 16.93 9.54
C GLY A 132 -5.22 16.85 8.26
N LEU A 133 -5.76 16.40 7.13
CA LEU A 133 -5.00 16.17 5.91
C LEU A 133 -4.16 17.39 5.51
N TRP A 134 -2.86 17.16 5.36
CA TRP A 134 -1.89 18.12 4.84
C TRP A 134 -1.41 17.61 3.48
N GLN A 135 -1.89 18.25 2.42
CA GLN A 135 -1.54 17.89 1.04
C GLN A 135 -0.25 18.59 0.59
N GLY A 136 0.48 17.95 -0.35
CA GLY A 136 1.56 18.59 -1.10
C GLY A 136 2.89 18.75 -0.37
N LEU A 137 3.20 17.85 0.58
CA LEU A 137 4.55 17.77 1.14
C LEU A 137 5.41 16.91 0.21
N GLU A 138 6.26 17.51 -0.59
CA GLU A 138 7.27 16.78 -1.36
C GLU A 138 8.35 16.28 -0.40
N ARG A 139 8.62 14.97 -0.37
CA ARG A 139 9.59 14.39 0.58
C ARG A 139 11.00 14.97 0.38
N ASP A 140 11.36 15.26 -0.86
CA ASP A 140 12.67 15.81 -1.23
C ASP A 140 12.78 17.33 -0.99
N ASN A 141 11.66 17.99 -0.68
CA ASN A 141 11.58 19.43 -0.53
C ASN A 141 10.73 19.81 0.70
N LEU A 142 11.00 19.12 1.82
CA LEU A 142 10.35 19.43 3.08
C LEU A 142 10.78 20.81 3.61
N PRO A 143 9.87 21.58 4.21
CA PRO A 143 10.26 22.79 4.91
C PRO A 143 11.33 22.49 5.98
N PRO A 144 12.44 23.27 6.08
CA PRO A 144 13.53 22.97 7.01
C PRO A 144 13.12 22.88 8.48
N ILE A 145 12.04 23.58 8.84
CA ILE A 145 11.46 23.55 10.19
C ILE A 145 10.66 22.27 10.47
N VAL A 146 10.16 21.59 9.43
CA VAL A 146 9.36 20.37 9.54
C VAL A 146 10.24 19.14 9.43
N GLU A 147 11.21 19.14 8.50
CA GLU A 147 12.11 18.01 8.20
C GLU A 147 12.64 17.25 9.44
N PRO A 148 13.25 17.90 10.46
CA PRO A 148 13.83 17.18 11.60
C PRO A 148 12.81 16.40 12.43
N HIS A 149 11.54 16.79 12.40
CA HIS A 149 10.48 16.16 13.19
C HIS A 149 9.87 14.93 12.54
N ILE A 150 10.04 14.77 11.22
CA ILE A 150 9.34 13.73 10.46
C ILE A 150 10.26 12.81 9.65
N ARG A 151 11.51 13.22 9.37
CA ARG A 151 12.45 12.40 8.58
C ARG A 151 12.76 11.02 9.15
N HIS A 152 12.58 10.84 10.45
CA HIS A 152 12.86 9.57 11.15
C HIS A 152 11.59 8.75 11.40
N LEU A 153 10.42 9.28 11.03
CA LEU A 153 9.14 8.62 11.23
C LEU A 153 8.88 7.73 10.01
N GLY A 154 8.59 6.46 10.29
CA GLY A 154 7.99 5.58 9.30
C GLY A 154 6.48 5.81 9.19
N LEU A 155 5.86 5.02 8.33
CA LEU A 155 4.42 4.93 8.17
C LEU A 155 3.68 4.88 9.51
N GLY A 156 2.66 5.73 9.68
CA GLY A 156 1.85 5.83 10.90
C GLY A 156 2.54 6.53 12.08
N GLY A 157 3.82 6.88 11.94
CA GLY A 157 4.58 7.57 12.97
C GLY A 157 4.01 8.96 13.25
N VAL A 158 3.95 9.33 14.54
CA VAL A 158 3.49 10.65 14.99
C VAL A 158 4.67 11.44 15.54
N SER A 159 4.89 12.64 15.01
CA SER A 159 5.97 13.53 15.40
C SER A 159 5.82 13.99 16.85
N ASP A 160 6.94 14.36 17.46
CA ASP A 160 6.87 15.19 18.66
C ASP A 160 6.24 16.55 18.34
N PRO A 161 5.67 17.27 19.32
CA PRO A 161 5.13 18.60 19.10
C PRO A 161 6.21 19.61 18.71
N PHE A 162 5.94 20.39 17.69
CA PHE A 162 6.81 21.47 17.21
C PHE A 162 6.00 22.74 16.94
N VAL A 163 6.66 23.85 16.69
CA VAL A 163 6.00 25.15 16.52
C VAL A 163 6.32 25.72 15.15
N LEU A 164 5.27 26.14 14.45
CA LEU A 164 5.34 26.95 13.23
C LEU A 164 4.78 28.34 13.52
N GLU A 165 4.85 29.25 12.54
CA GLU A 165 4.27 30.60 12.66
C GLU A 165 2.77 30.57 12.98
N THR A 166 2.06 29.53 12.54
CA THR A 166 0.62 29.36 12.75
C THR A 166 0.24 28.83 14.14
N GLY A 167 1.18 28.26 14.89
CA GLY A 167 0.94 27.66 16.21
C GLY A 167 1.74 26.39 16.46
N GLY A 168 1.32 25.62 17.46
CA GLY A 168 1.87 24.30 17.75
C GLY A 168 1.26 23.24 16.85
N HIS A 169 2.08 22.28 16.43
CA HIS A 169 1.69 21.19 15.53
C HIS A 169 2.18 19.84 16.04
N ILE A 170 1.40 18.80 15.75
CA ILE A 170 1.89 17.42 15.60
C ILE A 170 1.51 16.93 14.22
N LEU A 171 2.37 16.10 13.64
CA LEU A 171 2.19 15.48 12.33
C LEU A 171 2.11 13.96 12.48
N LYS A 172 1.20 13.32 11.76
CA LYS A 172 1.20 11.88 11.52
C LYS A 172 1.60 11.64 10.07
N ILE A 173 2.58 10.77 9.86
CA ILE A 173 2.94 10.29 8.54
C ILE A 173 1.90 9.28 8.10
N ASN A 174 1.15 9.63 7.06
CA ASN A 174 0.23 8.71 6.44
C ASN A 174 1.00 7.80 5.47
N ASP A 175 2.06 8.27 4.77
CA ASP A 175 2.79 7.50 3.74
C ASP A 175 4.31 7.27 3.92
N ASP A 176 4.80 6.14 3.38
CA ASP A 176 6.12 5.97 2.76
C ASP A 176 6.03 5.00 1.54
N TYR A 177 5.59 5.52 0.39
CA TYR A 177 5.22 4.79 -0.84
C TYR A 177 6.32 3.83 -1.35
N SER A 178 7.60 4.19 -1.18
CA SER A 178 8.74 3.47 -1.76
C SER A 178 8.90 2.03 -1.25
N THR A 179 8.53 1.77 0.00
CA THR A 179 8.72 0.46 0.63
C THR A 179 7.60 -0.51 0.23
N LEU A 180 6.40 0.00 0.00
CA LEU A 180 5.21 -0.81 -0.27
C LEU A 180 5.03 -1.08 -1.76
N GLU A 181 5.43 -0.15 -2.63
CA GLU A 181 5.55 -0.44 -4.06
C GLU A 181 6.49 -1.62 -4.30
N SER A 182 7.62 -1.71 -3.60
CA SER A 182 8.56 -2.83 -3.75
C SER A 182 7.92 -4.18 -3.37
N LEU A 183 7.21 -4.23 -2.24
CA LEU A 183 6.59 -5.47 -1.74
C LEU A 183 5.39 -5.90 -2.57
N VAL A 184 4.51 -4.96 -2.93
CA VAL A 184 3.31 -5.26 -3.72
C VAL A 184 3.65 -5.51 -5.18
N ARG A 185 4.67 -4.83 -5.74
CA ARG A 185 5.17 -5.11 -7.08
C ARG A 185 5.78 -6.49 -7.15
N GLU A 186 6.52 -6.93 -6.14
CA GLU A 186 7.05 -8.30 -6.08
C GLU A 186 5.91 -9.33 -6.12
N GLU A 187 4.88 -9.16 -5.28
CA GLU A 187 3.76 -10.11 -5.22
C GLU A 187 2.82 -10.05 -6.45
N LEU A 188 2.53 -8.86 -6.99
CA LEU A 188 1.74 -8.70 -8.21
C LEU A 188 2.49 -9.12 -9.48
N VAL A 189 3.83 -9.03 -9.49
CA VAL A 189 4.64 -9.58 -10.58
C VAL A 189 4.52 -11.09 -10.59
N ASP A 190 4.54 -11.77 -9.45
CA ASP A 190 4.40 -13.23 -9.39
C ASP A 190 3.05 -13.71 -9.92
N VAL A 191 1.95 -13.10 -9.45
CA VAL A 191 0.59 -13.45 -9.92
C VAL A 191 0.47 -13.23 -11.44
N ARG A 192 0.96 -12.09 -11.94
CA ARG A 192 0.88 -11.78 -13.37
C ARG A 192 1.83 -12.64 -14.21
N MET A 193 2.97 -13.05 -13.66
CA MET A 193 3.90 -13.97 -14.31
C MET A 193 3.26 -15.36 -14.46
N GLU A 194 2.52 -15.83 -13.46
CA GLU A 194 1.78 -17.10 -13.57
C GLU A 194 0.71 -17.06 -14.66
N GLU A 195 -0.02 -15.96 -14.80
CA GLU A 195 -0.99 -15.78 -15.89
C GLU A 195 -0.30 -15.81 -17.26
N VAL A 196 0.80 -15.08 -17.44
CA VAL A 196 1.57 -15.08 -18.68
C VAL A 196 2.15 -16.46 -18.97
N ILE A 197 2.73 -17.14 -17.98
CA ILE A 197 3.22 -18.52 -18.12
C ILE A 197 2.07 -19.46 -18.51
N GLY A 198 0.90 -19.28 -17.91
CA GLY A 198 -0.31 -20.04 -18.24
C GLY A 198 -0.72 -19.84 -19.71
N ASP A 199 -0.71 -18.61 -20.19
CA ASP A 199 -1.06 -18.29 -21.57
C ASP A 199 -0.01 -18.76 -22.58
N TYR A 200 1.28 -18.62 -22.25
CA TYR A 200 2.36 -19.20 -23.06
C TYR A 200 2.31 -20.73 -23.07
N ARG A 201 1.97 -21.40 -21.95
CA ARG A 201 1.75 -22.86 -21.92
C ARG A 201 0.59 -23.31 -22.82
N LYS A 202 -0.43 -22.48 -23.03
CA LYS A 202 -1.53 -22.78 -23.98
C LYS A 202 -1.10 -22.62 -25.43
N LEU A 203 -0.19 -21.68 -25.72
CA LEU A 203 0.35 -21.44 -27.06
C LEU A 203 1.40 -22.47 -27.47
N ILE A 204 2.17 -22.99 -26.51
CA ILE A 204 3.16 -24.04 -26.73
C ILE A 204 2.42 -25.39 -26.68
N HIS A 205 1.96 -25.87 -27.84
CA HIS A 205 1.48 -27.23 -27.99
C HIS A 205 2.67 -28.21 -27.85
N VAL A 206 2.93 -28.72 -26.65
CA VAL A 206 3.89 -29.81 -26.44
C VAL A 206 3.14 -31.13 -26.58
N GLU A 207 3.13 -31.72 -27.78
CA GLU A 207 2.91 -33.16 -27.91
C GLU A 207 4.13 -33.86 -27.32
N VAL A 208 4.05 -34.28 -26.05
CA VAL A 208 4.97 -35.30 -25.55
C VAL A 208 4.52 -36.62 -26.15
N ARG A 209 5.07 -36.98 -27.31
CA ARG A 209 5.06 -38.38 -27.75
C ARG A 209 6.12 -39.11 -26.94
N LEU A 210 5.68 -39.82 -25.91
CA LEU A 210 6.45 -40.94 -25.39
C LEU A 210 6.29 -42.05 -26.43
N ASP A 211 7.20 -42.12 -27.40
CA ASP A 211 7.38 -43.32 -28.19
C ASP A 211 8.08 -44.35 -27.28
N ASP A 212 7.49 -45.54 -27.14
CA ASP A 212 7.90 -46.65 -26.24
C ASP A 212 9.28 -47.29 -26.58
N GLU A 213 10.25 -46.54 -27.11
CA GLU A 213 11.53 -47.05 -27.61
C GLU A 213 12.76 -46.60 -26.79
N TRP A 214 12.62 -46.43 -25.47
CA TRP A 214 13.78 -46.24 -24.57
C TRP A 214 13.76 -47.19 -23.37
N LEU A 215 13.75 -48.50 -23.64
CA LEU A 215 14.31 -49.49 -22.73
C LEU A 215 15.83 -49.55 -22.96
N TRP A 216 16.57 -48.73 -22.22
CA TRP A 216 18.02 -48.88 -22.12
C TRP A 216 18.34 -50.14 -21.28
N ASP A 217 19.09 -51.07 -21.86
CA ASP A 217 19.58 -52.30 -21.23
C ASP A 217 21.10 -52.18 -20.98
N PRO A 218 21.58 -52.18 -19.73
CA PRO A 218 23.00 -52.02 -19.44
C PRO A 218 23.70 -53.38 -19.45
N VAL A 219 24.68 -53.54 -20.33
CA VAL A 219 26.00 -54.21 -20.14
C VAL A 219 26.40 -54.93 -21.42
N THR A 220 27.25 -54.26 -22.21
CA THR A 220 28.39 -54.90 -22.90
C THR A 220 29.49 -53.86 -23.11
N GLN A 221 30.26 -53.57 -22.06
CA GLN A 221 31.60 -53.02 -22.27
C GLN A 221 32.52 -54.19 -22.61
N SER A 222 32.95 -54.25 -23.87
CA SER A 222 34.07 -55.07 -24.29
C SER A 222 35.36 -54.26 -24.13
N SER A 223 36.38 -54.88 -23.56
CA SER A 223 37.78 -54.44 -23.63
C SER A 223 38.66 -55.67 -23.89
N PRO A 224 39.84 -55.48 -24.51
CA PRO A 224 40.29 -56.36 -25.58
C PRO A 224 41.11 -57.55 -25.10
N SER A 225 41.21 -58.51 -26.03
CA SER A 225 41.92 -59.78 -26.03
C SER A 225 43.33 -59.78 -25.42
N GLU A 226 43.61 -60.75 -24.54
CA GLU A 226 44.92 -61.38 -24.43
C GLU A 226 44.83 -62.86 -24.79
N THR A 227 45.67 -63.22 -25.75
CA THR A 227 45.87 -64.54 -26.33
C THR A 227 46.85 -65.33 -25.48
N LEU A 228 46.49 -66.54 -25.03
CA LEU A 228 47.47 -67.61 -24.75
C LEU A 228 46.87 -68.97 -25.16
N ALA A 229 47.64 -69.67 -26.00
CA ALA A 229 47.32 -70.93 -26.67
C ALA A 229 47.43 -72.16 -25.73
N PRO A 230 46.98 -73.37 -26.15
CA PRO A 230 46.77 -74.50 -25.27
C PRO A 230 48.01 -75.40 -25.16
N VAL A 231 48.15 -76.12 -24.05
CA VAL A 231 48.98 -77.32 -23.97
C VAL A 231 48.23 -78.41 -23.22
N GLN A 232 48.07 -79.57 -23.88
CA GLN A 232 47.58 -80.82 -23.33
C GLN A 232 48.71 -81.62 -22.66
N ASP A 233 48.28 -82.43 -21.67
CA ASP A 233 48.76 -83.75 -21.24
C ASP A 233 50.16 -83.99 -20.66
N GLY A 234 50.14 -84.71 -19.52
CA GLY A 234 51.16 -85.70 -19.20
C GLY A 234 51.35 -85.96 -17.70
N GLY A 235 50.91 -87.13 -17.21
CA GLY A 235 51.49 -87.82 -16.04
C GLY A 235 50.65 -87.87 -14.78
#